data_AF-A0AAV3PRV9-F1
#
_entry.id   AF-A0AAV3PRV9-F1
#
_cell.length_a   1.000
_cell.length_b   1.000
_cell.length_c   1.000
_cell.angle_alpha   90.00
_cell.angle_beta   90.00
_cell.angle_gamma   90.00
#
_symmetry.space_group_name_H-M   'P 1'
#
loop_
_entity.id
_entity.type
_entity.pdbx_description
1 polymer ?
#
loop_
_entity_poly.entity_id
_entity_poly.type
_entity_poly.pdbx_seq_one_letter_code
_entity_poly.pdbx_strand_id
1 'polypeptide(L)'
;MQVMQNLSPDSFTLVRVISALAELSMPRQAKWIHRLDEKHVSTWNAMIDGYGTHSLWEEAVELFEEMRKGHPKPNEVTFLCVVSACSHSGYVDKGRYYFSIMKEA
;
A
#
# COMPACT_ATOMS: atom_id res chain seq x y z
N MET A 1 1.33 -27.33 -11.25
CA MET A 1 0.78 -25.97 -11.06
C MET A 1 -0.06 -25.96 -9.78
N GLN A 2 0.58 -26.17 -8.61
CA GLN A 2 -0.13 -26.40 -7.33
C GLN A 2 0.59 -25.75 -6.12
N VAL A 3 1.69 -25.02 -6.36
CA VAL A 3 2.55 -24.45 -5.31
C VAL A 3 2.05 -23.08 -4.82
N MET A 4 1.14 -22.44 -5.56
CA MET A 4 0.64 -21.09 -5.25
C MET A 4 -0.59 -21.06 -4.33
N GLN A 5 -1.16 -22.22 -3.96
CA GLN A 5 -2.36 -22.26 -3.10
C GLN A 5 -2.05 -22.22 -1.59
N ASN A 6 -0.78 -22.38 -1.19
CA ASN A 6 -0.38 -22.47 0.23
C ASN A 6 0.68 -21.44 0.65
N LEU A 7 1.05 -20.48 -0.21
CA LEU A 7 1.78 -19.31 0.28
C LEU A 7 0.75 -18.30 0.78
N SER A 8 0.56 -18.25 2.10
CA SER A 8 0.19 -17.00 2.76
C SER A 8 1.43 -16.10 2.65
N PRO A 9 1.47 -15.15 1.70
CA PRO A 9 2.65 -14.32 1.57
C PRO A 9 2.60 -13.36 2.75
N ASP A 10 3.55 -13.51 3.67
CA ASP A 10 3.69 -12.59 4.79
C ASP A 10 4.00 -11.17 4.28
N SER A 11 3.86 -10.18 5.15
CA SER A 11 4.09 -8.77 4.79
C SER A 11 5.43 -8.56 4.06
N PHE A 12 6.47 -9.32 4.43
CA PHE A 12 7.80 -9.22 3.84
C PHE A 12 7.85 -9.77 2.40
N THR A 13 7.20 -10.90 2.16
CA THR A 13 7.08 -11.50 0.82
C THR A 13 6.25 -10.60 -0.09
N LEU A 14 5.18 -9.97 0.42
CA LEU A 14 4.36 -9.03 -0.34
C LEU A 14 5.13 -7.76 -0.72
N VAL A 15 5.87 -7.15 0.23
CA VAL A 15 6.72 -5.99 -0.08
C VAL A 15 7.71 -6.33 -1.21
N ARG A 16 8.41 -7.47 -1.11
CA ARG A 16 9.38 -7.87 -2.14
C ARG A 16 8.76 -8.09 -3.51
N VAL A 17 7.58 -8.70 -3.57
CA VAL A 17 6.86 -8.91 -4.84
C VAL A 17 6.42 -7.57 -5.42
N ILE A 18 5.92 -6.65 -4.59
CA ILE A 18 5.49 -5.32 -5.03
C ILE A 18 6.67 -4.51 -5.55
N SER A 19 7.79 -4.46 -4.82
CA SER A 19 9.00 -3.78 -5.28
C SER A 19 9.52 -4.38 -6.59
N ALA A 20 9.60 -5.71 -6.69
CA ALA A 20 10.03 -6.37 -7.92
C ALA A 20 9.10 -6.05 -9.11
N LEU A 21 7.78 -6.04 -8.91
CA LEU A 21 6.83 -5.70 -9.97
C LEU A 21 6.87 -4.21 -10.34
N ALA A 22 7.13 -3.33 -9.38
CA ALA A 22 7.27 -1.90 -9.62
C ALA A 22 8.58 -1.56 -10.34
N GLU A 23 9.70 -2.18 -9.97
CA GLU A 23 11.00 -2.09 -10.69
C GLU A 23 10.88 -2.56 -12.15
N LEU A 24 10.07 -3.58 -12.40
CA LEU A 24 9.78 -4.07 -13.75
C LEU A 24 8.77 -3.19 -14.52
N SER A 25 8.31 -2.08 -13.95
CA SER A 25 7.23 -1.25 -14.50
C SER A 25 5.95 -2.05 -14.80
N MET A 26 5.70 -3.12 -14.03
CA MET A 26 4.51 -3.97 -14.10
C MET A 26 3.64 -3.93 -12.83
N PRO A 27 3.38 -2.76 -12.22
CA PRO A 27 2.57 -2.68 -10.99
C PRO A 27 1.14 -3.21 -11.21
N ARG A 28 0.60 -3.13 -12.44
CA ARG A 28 -0.71 -3.70 -12.79
C ARG A 28 -0.80 -5.21 -12.56
N GLN A 29 0.34 -5.92 -12.59
CA GLN A 29 0.37 -7.36 -12.31
C GLN A 29 0.26 -7.66 -10.81
N ALA A 30 0.51 -6.68 -9.92
CA ALA A 30 0.34 -6.84 -8.47
C ALA A 30 -1.14 -6.80 -8.03
N LYS A 31 -2.08 -6.50 -8.94
CA LYS A 31 -3.52 -6.40 -8.65
C LYS A 31 -4.14 -7.67 -8.04
N TRP A 32 -3.54 -8.85 -8.22
CA TRP A 32 -4.04 -10.06 -7.55
C TRP A 32 -3.89 -9.99 -6.03
N ILE A 33 -2.92 -9.23 -5.51
CA ILE A 33 -2.72 -9.00 -4.08
C ILE A 33 -3.93 -8.26 -3.49
N HIS A 34 -4.61 -7.45 -4.30
CA HIS A 34 -5.83 -6.74 -3.86
C HIS A 34 -6.99 -7.70 -3.58
N ARG A 35 -6.95 -8.93 -4.12
CA ARG A 35 -7.98 -9.97 -3.95
C ARG A 35 -7.66 -10.99 -2.84
N LEU A 36 -6.61 -10.76 -2.06
CA LEU A 36 -6.36 -11.60 -0.89
C LEU A 36 -7.44 -11.32 0.17
N ASP A 37 -8.19 -12.37 0.53
CA ASP A 37 -9.38 -12.26 1.41
C ASP A 37 -9.03 -11.83 2.86
N GLU A 38 -7.83 -12.16 3.34
CA GLU A 38 -7.32 -11.72 4.65
C GLU A 38 -6.11 -10.80 4.49
N LYS A 39 -6.36 -9.50 4.26
CA LYS A 39 -5.30 -8.49 4.37
C LYS A 39 -5.28 -7.92 5.78
N HIS A 40 -4.22 -8.23 6.53
CA HIS A 40 -3.92 -7.54 7.77
C HIS A 40 -3.49 -6.08 7.50
N VAL A 41 -3.54 -5.23 8.54
CA VAL A 41 -3.06 -3.84 8.46
C VAL A 41 -1.63 -3.77 7.93
N SER A 42 -0.77 -4.71 8.34
CA SER A 42 0.61 -4.82 7.85
C SER A 42 0.71 -5.06 6.34
N THR A 43 -0.19 -5.85 5.78
CA THR A 43 -0.26 -6.11 4.32
C THR A 43 -0.66 -4.85 3.55
N TRP A 44 -1.64 -4.09 4.06
CA TRP A 44 -2.01 -2.80 3.45
C TRP A 44 -0.87 -1.79 3.50
N ASN A 45 -0.21 -1.67 4.66
CA ASN A 45 0.93 -0.75 4.83
C ASN A 45 2.07 -1.10 3.88
N ALA A 46 2.40 -2.39 3.77
CA ALA A 46 3.37 -2.91 2.81
C ALA A 46 3.06 -2.51 1.37
N MET A 47 1.78 -2.63 0.96
CA MET A 47 1.38 -2.22 -0.40
C MET A 47 1.53 -0.70 -0.59
N ILE A 48 0.96 0.10 0.31
CA ILE A 48 0.97 1.57 0.21
C ILE A 48 2.41 2.10 0.17
N ASP A 49 3.29 1.57 1.02
CA ASP A 49 4.71 1.94 1.06
C ASP A 49 5.45 1.49 -0.21
N GLY A 50 5.18 0.26 -0.68
CA GLY A 50 5.75 -0.27 -1.92
C GLY A 50 5.39 0.57 -3.15
N TYR A 51 4.12 0.97 -3.30
CA TYR A 51 3.72 1.89 -4.37
C TYR A 51 4.34 3.28 -4.19
N GLY A 52 4.35 3.81 -2.96
CA GLY A 52 4.92 5.12 -2.65
C GLY A 52 6.42 5.26 -2.94
N THR A 53 7.21 4.24 -2.63
CA THR A 53 8.66 4.20 -2.88
C THR A 53 9.01 4.16 -4.37
N HIS A 54 8.10 3.68 -5.22
CA HIS A 54 8.29 3.59 -6.67
C HIS A 54 7.62 4.74 -7.44
N SER A 55 7.34 5.87 -6.76
CA SER A 55 6.68 7.05 -7.36
C SER A 55 5.27 6.79 -7.92
N LEU A 56 4.64 5.68 -7.52
CA LEU A 56 3.26 5.29 -7.86
C LEU A 56 2.30 5.77 -6.76
N TRP A 57 2.36 7.07 -6.46
CA TRP A 57 1.62 7.63 -5.32
C TRP A 57 0.09 7.61 -5.53
N GLU A 58 -0.39 7.64 -6.77
CA GLU A 58 -1.82 7.58 -7.07
C GLU A 58 -2.38 6.23 -6.62
N GLU A 59 -1.70 5.14 -6.96
CA GLU A 59 -2.05 3.79 -6.54
C GLU A 59 -1.94 3.62 -5.02
N ALA A 60 -0.92 4.22 -4.39
CA ALA A 60 -0.78 4.21 -2.93
C ALA A 60 -1.96 4.91 -2.24
N VAL A 61 -2.41 6.05 -2.78
CA VAL A 61 -3.55 6.81 -2.27
C VAL A 61 -4.88 6.08 -2.52
N GLU A 62 -5.07 5.48 -3.70
CA GLU A 62 -6.25 4.68 -4.01
C GLU A 62 -6.41 3.52 -3.02
N LEU A 63 -5.32 2.81 -2.72
CA LEU A 63 -5.30 1.74 -1.72
C LEU A 63 -5.61 2.22 -0.31
N PHE A 64 -5.04 3.36 0.09
CA PHE A 64 -5.36 3.97 1.38
C PHE A 64 -6.86 4.29 1.50
N GLU A 65 -7.46 4.87 0.46
CA GLU A 65 -8.89 5.19 0.45
C GLU A 65 -9.79 3.94 0.43
N GLU A 66 -9.35 2.87 -0.24
CA GLU A 66 -10.01 1.56 -0.19
C GLU A 66 -10.01 1.00 1.23
N MET A 67 -8.84 1.01 1.90
CA MET A 67 -8.69 0.58 3.29
C MET A 67 -9.55 1.40 4.25
N ARG A 68 -9.64 2.71 4.06
CA ARG A 68 -10.45 3.62 4.88
C ARG A 68 -11.94 3.27 4.84
N LYS A 69 -12.44 2.89 3.66
CA LYS A 69 -13.84 2.48 3.43
C LYS A 69 -14.11 1.05 3.92
N GLY A 70 -13.11 0.18 3.88
CA GLY A 70 -13.23 -1.23 4.26
C GLY A 70 -12.82 -1.55 5.69
N HIS A 71 -12.46 -2.83 5.88
CA HIS A 71 -11.77 -3.38 7.03
C HIS A 71 -10.55 -4.17 6.55
N PRO A 72 -9.41 -4.13 7.27
CA PRO A 72 -9.16 -3.40 8.51
C PRO A 72 -9.06 -1.88 8.32
N LYS A 73 -9.24 -1.11 9.41
CA LYS A 73 -9.12 0.36 9.37
C LYS A 73 -7.64 0.81 9.36
N PRO A 74 -7.33 1.96 8.72
CA PRO A 74 -5.99 2.55 8.75
C PRO A 74 -5.52 2.80 10.18
N ASN A 75 -4.23 2.58 10.46
CA ASN A 75 -3.58 3.00 11.70
C ASN A 75 -2.51 4.06 11.43
N GLU A 76 -1.85 4.54 12.49
CA GLU A 76 -0.79 5.55 12.41
C GLU A 76 0.30 5.20 11.38
N VAL A 77 0.69 3.92 11.31
CA VAL A 77 1.68 3.44 10.34
C VAL A 77 1.13 3.54 8.91
N THR A 78 -0.14 3.23 8.68
CA THR A 78 -0.79 3.41 7.37
C THR A 78 -0.74 4.87 6.91
N PHE A 79 -1.03 5.81 7.82
CA PHE A 79 -0.95 7.24 7.52
C PHE A 79 0.49 7.69 7.21
N LEU A 80 1.47 7.17 7.94
CA LEU A 80 2.88 7.44 7.65
C LEU A 80 3.26 6.98 6.24
N CYS A 81 2.83 5.78 5.81
CA CYS A 81 3.09 5.25 4.47
C CYS A 81 2.50 6.17 3.37
N VAL A 82 1.25 6.63 3.50
CA VAL A 82 0.63 7.49 2.47
C VAL A 82 1.24 8.89 2.44
N VAL A 83 1.63 9.45 3.60
CA VAL A 83 2.32 10.75 3.67
C VAL A 83 3.73 10.65 3.05
N SER A 84 4.43 9.55 3.32
CA SER A 84 5.73 9.23 2.71
C SER A 84 5.61 9.13 1.18
N ALA A 85 4.62 8.38 0.69
CA ALA A 85 4.33 8.26 -0.75
C ALA A 85 4.09 9.62 -1.42
N CYS A 86 3.28 10.48 -0.80
CA CYS A 86 3.04 11.84 -1.28
C CYS A 86 4.33 12.68 -1.30
N SER A 87 5.18 12.53 -0.28
CA SER A 87 6.44 13.28 -0.16
C SER A 87 7.45 12.86 -1.22
N HIS A 88 7.61 11.57 -1.47
CA HIS A 88 8.50 11.04 -2.52
C HIS A 88 8.09 11.49 -3.93
N SER A 89 6.79 11.70 -4.15
CA SER A 89 6.27 12.11 -5.46
C SER A 89 6.07 13.63 -5.60
N GLY A 90 6.48 14.43 -4.60
CA GLY A 90 6.38 15.90 -4.63
C GLY A 90 4.98 16.47 -4.35
N TYR A 91 4.01 15.65 -3.95
CA TYR A 91 2.62 16.06 -3.67
C TYR A 91 2.43 16.49 -2.22
N VAL A 92 3.14 17.55 -1.82
CA VAL A 92 3.20 18.02 -0.42
C VAL A 92 1.83 18.40 0.13
N ASP A 93 0.94 19.00 -0.68
CA ASP A 93 -0.41 19.38 -0.25
C ASP A 93 -1.26 18.17 0.17
N LYS A 94 -1.20 17.07 -0.61
CA LYS A 94 -1.88 15.82 -0.24
C LYS A 94 -1.25 15.19 1.00
N GLY A 95 0.07 15.23 1.12
CA GLY A 95 0.77 14.77 2.32
C GLY A 95 0.29 15.51 3.58
N ARG A 96 0.15 16.85 3.50
CA ARG A 96 -0.40 17.65 4.61
C ARG A 96 -1.86 17.29 4.93
N TYR A 97 -2.68 17.08 3.92
CA TYR A 97 -4.08 16.67 4.10
C TYR A 97 -4.20 15.32 4.83
N TYR A 98 -3.45 14.31 4.42
CA TYR A 98 -3.49 13.02 5.12
C TYR A 98 -2.90 13.10 6.53
N PHE A 99 -1.89 13.95 6.74
CA PHE A 99 -1.35 14.21 8.07
C PHE A 99 -2.35 14.94 8.99
N SER A 100 -3.19 15.85 8.48
CA SER A 100 -4.24 16.47 9.30
C SER A 100 -5.32 15.47 9.66
N ILE A 101 -5.75 14.62 8.73
CA ILE A 101 -6.71 13.54 9.02
C ILE A 101 -6.17 12.61 10.12
N MET A 102 -4.89 12.24 10.07
CA MET A 102 -4.27 11.40 11.08
C MET A 102 -4.38 11.99 12.50
N LYS A 103 -4.29 13.32 12.64
CA LYS A 103 -4.40 14.00 13.94
C LYS A 103 -5.83 14.04 14.49
N GLU A 104 -6.82 13.85 13.64
CA GLU A 104 -8.24 13.94 13.97
C GLU A 104 -8.90 12.55 14.15
N ALA A 105 -8.19 11.47 13.84
CA ALA A 105 -8.63 10.08 13.92
C ALA A 105 -8.37 9.47 15.31
#